data_AF-B8LLF1-F1
#
_entry.id   AF-B8LLF1-F1
#
_cell.length_a   1.000
_cell.length_b   1.000
_cell.length_c   1.000
_cell.angle_alpha   90.00
_cell.angle_beta   90.00
_cell.angle_gamma   90.00
#
_symmetry.space_group_name_H-M   'P 1'
#
loop_
_entity.id
_entity.type
_entity.pdbx_description
1 polymer ?
#
loop_
_entity_poly.entity_id
_entity_poly.type
_entity_poly.pdbx_seq_one_letter_code
_entity_poly.pdbx_strand_id
1 'polypeptide(L)'
;MSVINIPEVEVEMRPASPNARTLRATVVQASTVFYDTPATVEKAERLIAEGAAYGSQLLVFPEAFIGGYPRGSNFGVVMGNRSFKGREEFRKYYASAIDVPGPEVERIAAAAAKYKVHVIMGVIERAGFTLYCTVLFFDSQGRFLGKHRKMMPTGLERVICALVMDLPYPCMTQQLGAWVHSSAGKTECLF
;
A
#
# COMPACT_ATOMS: atom_id res chain seq x y z
N MET A 1 -14.73 30.80 -27.04
CA MET A 1 -14.61 29.66 -26.10
C MET A 1 -14.59 28.39 -26.93
N SER A 2 -13.42 27.85 -27.24
CA SER A 2 -13.26 26.58 -27.93
C SER A 2 -13.26 25.46 -26.89
N VAL A 3 -14.28 24.59 -26.95
CA VAL A 3 -14.33 23.35 -26.17
C VAL A 3 -13.39 22.37 -26.87
N ILE A 4 -12.29 22.02 -26.22
CA ILE A 4 -11.40 20.94 -26.68
C ILE A 4 -12.11 19.63 -26.36
N ASN A 5 -12.53 18.91 -27.39
CA ASN A 5 -13.10 17.58 -27.26
C ASN A 5 -11.95 16.60 -27.00
N ILE A 6 -11.91 16.00 -25.82
CA ILE A 6 -10.93 14.94 -25.49
C ILE A 6 -11.51 13.64 -26.06
N PRO A 7 -10.84 12.95 -27.00
CA PRO A 7 -11.36 11.70 -27.54
C PRO A 7 -11.38 10.63 -26.44
N GLU A 8 -12.47 9.85 -26.39
CA GLU A 8 -12.51 8.59 -25.67
C GLU A 8 -11.40 7.68 -26.23
N VAL A 9 -10.44 7.33 -25.38
CA VAL A 9 -9.42 6.34 -25.72
C VAL A 9 -10.04 4.97 -25.45
N GLU A 10 -10.62 4.36 -26.48
CA GLU A 10 -10.87 2.93 -26.47
C GLU A 10 -9.53 2.21 -26.54
N VAL A 11 -9.09 1.68 -25.39
CA VAL A 11 -7.94 0.76 -25.35
C VAL A 11 -8.42 -0.57 -25.91
N GLU A 12 -8.03 -0.87 -27.15
CA GLU A 12 -8.31 -2.15 -27.79
C GLU A 12 -7.51 -3.27 -27.07
N MET A 13 -8.16 -3.90 -26.10
CA MET A 13 -7.63 -5.04 -25.36
C MET A 13 -7.59 -6.24 -26.32
N ARG A 14 -6.39 -6.79 -26.58
CA ARG A 14 -6.24 -8.05 -27.34
C ARG A 14 -7.22 -9.10 -26.78
N PRO A 15 -7.84 -9.93 -27.63
CA PRO A 15 -8.76 -10.95 -27.17
C PRO A 15 -8.05 -11.84 -26.14
N ALA A 16 -8.68 -11.95 -24.97
CA ALA A 16 -8.15 -12.75 -23.89
C ALA A 16 -8.02 -14.21 -24.34
N SER A 17 -6.91 -14.86 -23.99
CA SER A 17 -6.72 -16.30 -24.22
C SER A 17 -7.97 -17.08 -23.77
N PRO A 18 -8.37 -18.19 -24.42
CA PRO A 18 -9.51 -19.01 -23.99
C PRO A 18 -9.44 -19.52 -22.54
N ASN A 19 -8.25 -19.43 -21.92
CA ASN A 19 -7.99 -19.76 -20.50
C ASN A 19 -7.79 -18.52 -19.60
N ALA A 20 -8.16 -17.33 -20.07
CA ALA A 20 -7.99 -16.11 -19.31
C ALA A 20 -8.93 -16.09 -18.10
N ARG A 21 -8.34 -16.04 -16.90
CA ARG A 21 -9.08 -15.85 -15.66
C ARG A 21 -9.53 -14.41 -15.54
N THR A 22 -10.84 -14.21 -15.43
CA THR A 22 -11.42 -12.90 -15.09
C THR A 22 -11.23 -12.65 -13.60
N LEU A 23 -10.64 -11.51 -13.26
CA LEU A 23 -10.45 -11.06 -11.88
C LEU A 23 -11.15 -9.73 -11.66
N ARG A 24 -11.79 -9.56 -10.50
CA ARG A 24 -12.36 -8.27 -10.08
C ARG A 24 -11.43 -7.60 -9.08
N ALA A 25 -10.98 -6.39 -9.40
CA ALA A 25 -10.15 -5.58 -8.53
C ALA A 25 -10.86 -4.27 -8.16
N THR A 26 -10.62 -3.79 -6.94
CA THR A 26 -11.09 -2.49 -6.45
C THR A 26 -9.91 -1.63 -6.06
N VAL A 27 -9.89 -0.39 -6.54
CA VAL A 27 -8.98 0.65 -6.06
C VAL A 27 -9.74 1.50 -5.04
N VAL A 28 -9.19 1.62 -3.85
CA VAL A 28 -9.81 2.36 -2.76
C VAL A 28 -9.37 3.82 -2.85
N GLN A 29 -10.34 4.73 -3.00
CA GLN A 29 -10.09 6.17 -2.91
C GLN A 29 -10.62 6.70 -1.58
N ALA A 30 -9.74 6.74 -0.57
CA ALA A 30 -10.10 7.20 0.76
C ALA A 30 -8.94 7.95 1.43
N SER A 31 -9.27 8.86 2.35
CA SER A 31 -8.32 9.56 3.20
C SER A 31 -8.00 8.78 4.48
N THR A 32 -6.82 9.01 5.03
CA THR A 32 -6.41 8.57 6.36
C THR A 32 -7.12 9.37 7.46
N VAL A 33 -7.24 8.81 8.67
CA VAL A 33 -7.55 9.59 9.88
C VAL A 33 -6.21 10.04 10.47
N PHE A 34 -5.81 11.27 10.13
CA PHE A 34 -4.45 11.74 10.38
C PHE A 34 -4.13 11.79 11.89
N TYR A 35 -2.96 11.25 12.29
CA TYR A 35 -2.52 11.05 13.67
C TYR A 35 -3.33 10.05 14.53
N ASP A 36 -4.27 9.32 13.94
CA ASP A 36 -5.00 8.24 14.62
C ASP A 36 -4.90 6.94 13.80
N THR A 37 -3.82 6.21 14.06
CA THR A 37 -3.51 4.95 13.38
C THR A 37 -4.58 3.88 13.67
N PRO A 38 -5.02 3.65 14.93
CA PRO A 38 -6.11 2.72 15.21
C PRO A 38 -7.40 3.02 14.43
N ALA A 39 -7.86 4.29 14.42
CA ALA A 39 -9.06 4.67 13.69
C ALA A 39 -8.90 4.50 12.17
N THR A 40 -7.69 4.71 11.65
CA THR A 40 -7.39 4.47 10.23
C THR A 40 -7.39 2.97 9.89
N VAL A 41 -6.88 2.11 10.77
CA VAL A 41 -6.93 0.65 10.60
C VAL A 41 -8.38 0.16 10.62
N GLU A 42 -9.21 0.66 11.54
CA GLU A 42 -10.65 0.36 11.55
C GLU A 42 -11.34 0.80 10.26
N LYS A 43 -10.95 1.97 9.72
CA LYS A 43 -11.45 2.44 8.42
C LYS A 43 -11.00 1.51 7.29
N ALA A 44 -9.75 1.02 7.32
CA ALA A 44 -9.25 0.06 6.34
C ALA A 44 -10.08 -1.23 6.36
N GLU A 45 -10.34 -1.78 7.56
CA GLU A 45 -11.13 -3.00 7.74
C GLU A 45 -12.55 -2.86 7.17
N ARG A 46 -13.21 -1.72 7.39
CA ARG A 46 -14.53 -1.42 6.79
C ARG A 46 -14.47 -1.37 5.26
N LEU A 47 -13.48 -0.68 4.70
CA LEU A 47 -13.30 -0.57 3.25
C LEU A 47 -12.95 -1.92 2.61
N ILE A 48 -12.22 -2.78 3.31
CA ILE A 48 -11.98 -4.17 2.88
C ILE A 48 -13.30 -4.95 2.81
N ALA A 49 -14.14 -4.83 3.84
CA ALA A 49 -15.45 -5.47 3.86
C ALA A 49 -16.36 -4.99 2.72
N GLU A 50 -16.39 -3.68 2.46
CA GLU A 50 -17.15 -3.07 1.38
C GLU A 50 -16.67 -3.56 0.00
N GLY A 51 -15.35 -3.53 -0.26
CA GLY A 51 -14.80 -4.03 -1.52
C GLY A 51 -15.08 -5.52 -1.73
N ALA A 52 -15.02 -6.32 -0.66
CA ALA A 52 -15.38 -7.73 -0.73
C ALA A 52 -16.88 -7.95 -1.03
N ALA A 53 -17.78 -7.07 -0.54
CA ALA A 53 -19.21 -7.13 -0.85
C ALA A 53 -19.50 -6.90 -2.35
N TYR A 54 -18.64 -6.15 -3.05
CA TYR A 54 -18.67 -6.03 -4.51
C TYR A 54 -18.09 -7.24 -5.25
N GLY A 55 -17.69 -8.30 -4.55
CA GLY A 55 -17.10 -9.51 -5.13
C GLY A 55 -15.66 -9.33 -5.62
N SER A 56 -14.95 -8.33 -5.10
CA SER A 56 -13.55 -8.09 -5.46
C SER A 56 -12.63 -9.14 -4.87
N GLN A 57 -11.63 -9.54 -5.65
CA GLN A 57 -10.60 -10.50 -5.25
C GLN A 57 -9.29 -9.81 -4.88
N LEU A 58 -9.10 -8.56 -5.34
CA LEU A 58 -7.95 -7.72 -5.04
C LEU A 58 -8.42 -6.31 -4.65
N LEU A 59 -7.91 -5.80 -3.53
CA LEU A 59 -8.08 -4.42 -3.11
C LEU A 59 -6.72 -3.71 -3.03
N VAL A 60 -6.66 -2.51 -3.62
CA VAL A 60 -5.47 -1.66 -3.61
C VAL A 60 -5.77 -0.36 -2.89
N PHE A 61 -5.02 -0.08 -1.83
CA PHE A 61 -5.12 1.16 -1.06
C PHE A 61 -4.13 2.22 -1.52
N PRO A 62 -4.40 3.51 -1.24
CA PRO A 62 -3.49 4.61 -1.57
C PRO A 62 -2.13 4.54 -0.87
N GLU A 63 -1.17 5.30 -1.39
CA GLU A 63 0.12 5.56 -0.73
C GLU A 63 -0.08 6.13 0.67
N ALA A 64 0.72 5.66 1.64
CA ALA A 64 0.73 6.15 3.01
C ALA A 64 -0.67 6.23 3.64
N PHE A 65 -1.56 5.29 3.31
CA PHE A 65 -2.91 5.26 3.87
C PHE A 65 -2.87 5.09 5.40
N ILE A 66 -2.07 4.13 5.89
CA ILE A 66 -1.74 4.01 7.32
C ILE A 66 -0.54 4.91 7.65
N GLY A 67 -0.63 5.66 8.74
CA GLY A 67 0.36 6.67 9.15
C GLY A 67 0.18 8.03 8.48
N GLY A 68 -0.38 8.05 7.27
CA GLY A 68 -0.82 9.26 6.59
C GLY A 68 0.27 9.97 5.79
N TYR A 69 -0.14 10.68 4.74
CA TYR A 69 0.73 11.54 3.95
C TYR A 69 0.68 12.99 4.49
N PRO A 70 1.79 13.59 4.94
CA PRO A 70 1.81 14.89 5.62
C PRO A 70 1.75 16.07 4.63
N ARG A 71 0.69 16.12 3.82
CA ARG A 71 0.51 17.15 2.80
C ARG A 71 0.47 18.54 3.43
N GLY A 72 1.28 19.45 2.90
CA GLY A 72 1.35 20.85 3.34
C GLY A 72 2.29 21.09 4.52
N SER A 73 2.85 20.04 5.12
CA SER A 73 3.89 20.17 6.14
C SER A 73 5.28 20.17 5.52
N ASN A 74 6.16 21.01 6.05
CA ASN A 74 7.60 20.96 5.80
C ASN A 74 8.42 20.61 7.04
N PHE A 75 7.75 20.19 8.13
CA PHE A 75 8.37 19.87 9.42
C PHE A 75 9.31 20.98 9.94
N GLY A 76 9.06 22.24 9.56
CA GLY A 76 9.88 23.38 9.96
C GLY A 76 11.34 23.28 9.52
N VAL A 77 11.63 22.54 8.46
CA VAL A 77 12.97 22.38 7.89
C VAL A 77 13.18 23.44 6.82
N VAL A 78 14.24 24.22 7.01
CA VAL A 78 14.79 25.17 6.03
C VAL A 78 16.30 24.95 5.95
N MET A 79 16.97 25.55 4.97
CA MET A 79 18.43 25.41 4.86
C MET A 79 19.11 25.92 6.13
N GLY A 80 19.91 25.06 6.77
CA GLY A 80 20.69 25.40 7.96
C GLY A 80 19.90 25.47 9.28
N ASN A 81 18.57 25.37 9.29
CA ASN A 81 17.77 25.49 10.51
C ASN A 81 16.63 24.47 10.59
N ARG A 82 16.33 24.04 11.82
CA ARG A 82 15.17 23.18 12.16
C ARG A 82 14.43 23.79 13.33
N SER A 83 13.16 24.14 13.13
CA SER A 83 12.36 24.73 14.20
C SER A 83 12.01 23.71 15.29
N PHE A 84 11.81 24.18 16.52
CA PHE A 84 11.34 23.33 17.62
C PHE A 84 9.95 22.74 17.33
N LYS A 85 9.04 23.57 16.80
CA LYS A 85 7.70 23.13 16.38
C LYS A 85 7.77 21.99 15.35
N GLY A 86 8.70 22.08 14.40
CA GLY A 86 8.93 21.05 13.39
C GLY A 86 9.42 19.72 13.97
N ARG A 87 10.27 19.76 15.00
CA ARG A 87 10.69 18.55 15.73
C ARG A 87 9.53 17.88 16.46
N GLU A 88 8.67 18.67 17.10
CA GLU A 88 7.46 18.13 17.75
C GLU A 88 6.47 17.56 16.74
N GLU A 89 6.33 18.19 15.58
CA GLU A 89 5.50 17.66 14.49
C GLU A 89 6.04 16.33 13.97
N PHE A 90 7.35 16.23 13.73
CA PHE A 90 7.98 14.97 13.33
C PHE A 90 7.80 13.89 14.40
N ARG A 91 7.93 14.24 15.69
CA ARG A 91 7.70 13.30 16.81
C ARG A 91 6.29 12.72 16.78
N LYS A 92 5.26 13.54 16.55
CA LYS A 92 3.86 13.09 16.43
C LYS A 92 3.64 12.22 15.20
N TYR A 93 4.25 12.61 14.08
CA TYR A 93 4.19 11.84 12.84
C TYR A 93 4.85 10.47 12.97
N TYR A 94 6.05 10.41 13.54
CA TYR A 94 6.76 9.18 13.85
C TYR A 94 5.97 8.27 14.80
N ALA A 95 5.31 8.85 15.82
CA ALA A 95 4.46 8.08 16.74
C ALA A 95 3.25 7.42 16.05
N SER A 96 2.83 7.96 14.90
CA SER A 96 1.71 7.42 14.10
C SER A 96 2.15 6.39 13.05
N ALA A 97 3.46 6.23 12.81
CA ALA A 97 4.00 5.18 11.96
C ALA A 97 3.91 3.80 12.63
N ILE A 98 3.83 2.74 11.84
CA ILE A 98 3.67 1.36 12.34
C ILE A 98 4.96 0.56 12.22
N ASP A 99 5.12 -0.43 13.10
CA ASP A 99 6.17 -1.44 12.96
C ASP A 99 5.71 -2.54 11.98
N VAL A 100 6.62 -3.10 11.19
CA VAL A 100 6.32 -4.16 10.22
C VAL A 100 7.34 -5.31 10.34
N PRO A 101 6.96 -6.47 10.92
CA PRO A 101 5.61 -6.85 11.38
C PRO A 101 5.18 -6.16 12.69
N GLY A 102 3.86 -6.09 12.93
CA GLY A 102 3.25 -5.43 14.10
C GLY A 102 1.73 -5.67 14.20
N PRO A 103 1.07 -5.17 15.25
CA PRO A 103 -0.36 -5.44 15.50
C PRO A 103 -1.28 -4.92 14.39
N GLU A 104 -0.95 -3.81 13.74
CA GLU A 104 -1.72 -3.29 12.60
C GLU A 104 -1.62 -4.22 11.38
N VAL A 105 -0.45 -4.84 11.16
CA VAL A 105 -0.24 -5.81 10.08
C VAL A 105 -1.09 -7.06 10.32
N GLU A 106 -1.15 -7.55 11.56
CA GLU A 106 -1.97 -8.70 11.95
C GLU A 106 -3.46 -8.42 11.76
N ARG A 107 -3.93 -7.22 12.14
CA ARG A 107 -5.32 -6.81 11.93
C ARG A 107 -5.71 -6.79 10.46
N ILE A 108 -4.88 -6.19 9.61
CA ILE A 108 -5.12 -6.13 8.16
C ILE A 108 -5.09 -7.53 7.55
N ALA A 109 -4.14 -8.37 7.97
CA ALA A 109 -4.05 -9.76 7.56
C ALA A 109 -5.32 -10.56 7.95
N ALA A 110 -5.81 -10.38 9.18
CA ALA A 110 -7.05 -11.01 9.64
C ALA A 110 -8.27 -10.55 8.82
N ALA A 111 -8.35 -9.26 8.46
CA ALA A 111 -9.40 -8.76 7.58
C ALA A 111 -9.32 -9.38 6.18
N ALA A 112 -8.12 -9.46 5.59
CA ALA A 112 -7.89 -10.10 4.30
C ALA A 112 -8.35 -11.58 4.30
N ALA A 113 -8.00 -12.34 5.35
CA ALA A 113 -8.46 -13.73 5.53
C ALA A 113 -9.98 -13.83 5.66
N LYS A 114 -10.57 -13.00 6.52
CA LYS A 114 -12.01 -13.03 6.82
C LYS A 114 -12.85 -12.85 5.56
N TYR A 115 -12.44 -11.92 4.70
CA TYR A 115 -13.17 -11.58 3.47
C TYR A 115 -12.64 -12.32 2.23
N LYS A 116 -11.59 -13.14 2.37
CA LYS A 116 -10.95 -13.91 1.31
C LYS A 116 -10.48 -13.05 0.12
N VAL A 117 -9.88 -11.91 0.42
CA VAL A 117 -9.41 -10.93 -0.57
C VAL A 117 -7.92 -10.68 -0.43
N HIS A 118 -7.26 -10.41 -1.55
CA HIS A 118 -5.88 -9.94 -1.56
C HIS A 118 -5.88 -8.44 -1.26
N VAL A 119 -4.95 -7.98 -0.43
CA VAL A 119 -4.87 -6.58 -0.02
C VAL A 119 -3.46 -6.05 -0.28
N ILE A 120 -3.39 -4.92 -0.97
CA ILE A 120 -2.17 -4.13 -1.13
C ILE A 120 -2.37 -2.84 -0.33
N MET A 121 -1.51 -2.61 0.66
CA MET A 121 -1.66 -1.53 1.62
C MET A 121 -0.45 -0.60 1.63
N GLY A 122 -0.66 0.70 1.37
CA GLY A 122 0.36 1.72 1.58
C GLY A 122 0.43 2.14 3.05
N VAL A 123 1.64 2.11 3.62
CA VAL A 123 1.89 2.42 5.04
C VAL A 123 3.15 3.27 5.20
N ILE A 124 3.20 4.01 6.30
CA ILE A 124 4.43 4.57 6.83
C ILE A 124 4.99 3.60 7.86
N GLU A 125 6.07 2.92 7.49
CA GLU A 125 6.79 1.97 8.33
C GLU A 125 7.84 2.72 9.15
N ARG A 126 7.96 2.41 10.44
CA ARG A 126 9.13 2.78 11.25
C ARG A 126 10.02 1.56 11.47
N ALA A 127 11.33 1.78 11.43
CA ALA A 127 12.33 0.80 11.84
C ALA A 127 13.47 1.52 12.56
N GLY A 128 13.59 1.29 13.87
CA GLY A 128 14.34 2.21 14.73
C GLY A 128 13.81 3.65 14.54
N PHE A 129 14.68 4.65 14.59
CA PHE A 129 14.28 6.06 14.44
C PHE A 129 14.13 6.53 12.97
N THR A 130 13.89 5.61 12.03
CA THR A 130 13.81 5.90 10.60
C THR A 130 12.44 5.53 10.05
N LEU A 131 11.89 6.40 9.19
CA LEU A 131 10.63 6.17 8.49
C LEU A 131 10.89 5.72 7.05
N TYR A 132 10.01 4.86 6.56
CA TYR A 132 10.01 4.35 5.18
C TYR A 132 8.59 4.41 4.61
N CYS A 133 8.45 4.93 3.39
CA CYS A 133 7.24 4.76 2.62
C CYS A 133 7.22 3.34 2.05
N THR A 134 6.23 2.54 2.45
CA THR A 134 6.23 1.10 2.25
C THR A 134 4.89 0.63 1.74
N VAL A 135 4.89 -0.33 0.83
CA VAL A 135 3.71 -1.09 0.44
C VAL A 135 3.79 -2.50 1.02
N LEU A 136 2.69 -2.96 1.60
CA LEU A 136 2.52 -4.29 2.18
C LEU A 136 1.61 -5.13 1.29
N PHE A 137 1.88 -6.43 1.24
CA PHE A 137 1.08 -7.38 0.46
C PHE A 137 0.54 -8.51 1.34
N PHE A 138 -0.75 -8.76 1.21
CA PHE A 138 -1.46 -9.81 1.93
C PHE A 138 -2.22 -10.71 0.97
N ASP A 139 -2.24 -12.00 1.23
CA ASP A 139 -3.11 -12.92 0.50
C ASP A 139 -4.50 -13.08 1.12
N SER A 140 -5.38 -13.74 0.36
CA SER A 140 -6.73 -14.10 0.79
C SER A 140 -6.81 -15.11 1.94
N GLN A 141 -5.69 -15.69 2.37
CA GLN A 141 -5.60 -16.53 3.57
C GLN A 141 -5.13 -15.74 4.80
N GLY A 142 -4.85 -14.44 4.64
CA GLY A 142 -4.31 -13.58 5.69
C GLY A 142 -2.84 -13.81 5.99
N ARG A 143 -2.07 -14.34 5.04
CA ARG A 143 -0.62 -14.41 5.16
C ARG A 143 -0.02 -13.08 4.69
N PHE A 144 0.88 -12.52 5.49
CA PHE A 144 1.73 -11.42 5.08
C PHE A 144 2.79 -11.96 4.12
N LEU A 145 2.70 -11.57 2.85
CA LEU A 145 3.55 -12.11 1.79
C LEU A 145 4.89 -11.35 1.71
N GLY A 146 4.88 -10.08 2.08
CA GLY A 146 6.09 -9.26 2.06
C GLY A 146 5.78 -7.76 2.00
N LYS A 147 6.85 -6.98 1.88
CA LYS A 147 6.82 -5.53 1.78
C LYS A 147 7.79 -5.03 0.72
N HIS A 148 7.51 -3.86 0.16
CA HIS A 148 8.43 -3.13 -0.70
C HIS A 148 8.53 -1.68 -0.23
N ARG A 149 9.76 -1.20 -0.04
CA ARG A 149 10.05 0.18 0.36
C ARG A 149 10.33 1.03 -0.87
N LYS A 150 9.79 2.24 -0.90
CA LYS A 150 10.07 3.24 -1.94
C LYS A 150 11.58 3.47 -2.04
N MET A 151 12.16 3.18 -3.20
CA MET A 151 13.61 3.27 -3.38
C MET A 151 14.13 4.70 -3.19
N MET A 152 13.45 5.68 -3.80
CA MET A 152 13.87 7.08 -3.79
C MET A 152 12.70 8.00 -3.43
N PRO A 153 12.70 8.57 -2.21
CA PRO A 153 11.76 9.61 -1.83
C PRO A 153 11.93 10.88 -2.68
N THR A 154 10.83 11.57 -2.96
CA THR A 154 10.81 12.72 -3.88
C THR A 154 10.84 14.04 -3.12
N GLY A 155 11.74 14.95 -3.50
CA GLY A 155 11.80 16.31 -2.94
C GLY A 155 11.92 16.32 -1.41
N LEU A 156 10.95 16.96 -0.75
CA LEU A 156 10.93 17.13 0.71
C LEU A 156 10.71 15.81 1.46
N GLU A 157 10.17 14.77 0.81
CA GLU A 157 10.03 13.45 1.42
C GLU A 157 11.36 12.90 1.91
N ARG A 158 12.49 13.29 1.29
CA ARG A 158 13.85 12.87 1.67
C ARG A 158 14.27 13.33 3.06
N VAL A 159 13.58 14.32 3.63
CA VAL A 159 13.82 14.80 4.99
C VAL A 159 13.16 13.89 6.03
N ILE A 160 12.14 13.12 5.62
CA ILE A 160 11.26 12.36 6.51
C ILE A 160 11.48 10.86 6.31
N CYS A 161 11.44 10.41 5.05
CA CYS A 161 11.58 9.02 4.65
C CYS A 161 12.99 8.74 4.12
N ALA A 162 13.55 7.60 4.50
CA ALA A 162 14.86 7.17 4.02
C ALA A 162 14.78 6.55 2.62
N LEU A 163 15.89 6.65 1.89
CA LEU A 163 16.12 5.90 0.66
C LEU A 163 16.45 4.44 0.97
N VAL A 164 16.25 3.56 -0.01
CA VAL A 164 16.67 2.16 0.08
C VAL A 164 17.47 1.81 -1.17
N MET A 165 18.67 1.27 -0.95
CA MET A 165 19.56 0.75 -2.00
C MET A 165 19.45 -0.77 -2.05
N ASP A 166 19.55 -1.36 -3.23
CA ASP A 166 19.69 -2.81 -3.46
C ASP A 166 18.62 -3.71 -2.81
N LEU A 167 17.34 -3.45 -3.09
CA LEU A 167 16.29 -4.44 -2.84
C LEU A 167 15.84 -5.11 -4.14
N PRO A 168 15.72 -6.46 -4.18
CA PRO A 168 15.09 -7.14 -5.30
C PRO A 168 13.64 -6.65 -5.43
N TYR A 169 13.21 -6.37 -6.66
CA TYR A 169 11.81 -6.07 -6.95
C TYR A 169 10.97 -7.32 -6.67
N PRO A 170 10.04 -7.29 -5.70
CA PRO A 170 9.25 -8.48 -5.41
C PRO A 170 8.26 -8.72 -6.55
N CYS A 171 8.56 -9.71 -7.39
CA CYS A 171 7.60 -10.33 -8.29
C CYS A 171 6.88 -11.41 -7.48
N MET A 172 5.65 -11.13 -7.04
CA MET A 172 4.84 -12.13 -6.35
C MET A 172 3.93 -12.83 -7.33
N THR A 173 4.26 -14.07 -7.65
CA THR A 173 3.42 -14.95 -8.45
C THR A 173 2.44 -15.65 -7.52
N GLN A 174 1.18 -15.21 -7.55
CA GLN A 174 0.10 -15.92 -6.87
C GLN A 174 -1.04 -16.19 -7.84
N GLN A 175 -1.39 -17.47 -7.98
CA GLN A 175 -2.46 -17.88 -8.87
C GLN A 175 -3.81 -17.58 -8.19
N LEU A 176 -4.37 -16.41 -8.50
CA LEU A 176 -5.72 -16.04 -8.08
C LEU A 176 -6.71 -17.02 -8.76
N GLY A 177 -7.18 -18.03 -8.02
CA GLY A 177 -8.30 -18.88 -8.46
C GLY A 177 -8.10 -20.41 -8.57
N ALA A 178 -7.06 -21.04 -8.01
CA ALA A 178 -7.09 -22.50 -7.82
C ALA A 178 -6.30 -22.99 -6.60
N TRP A 179 -6.94 -23.83 -5.78
CA TRP A 179 -6.27 -24.74 -4.87
C TRP A 179 -5.55 -25.81 -5.70
N VAL A 180 -4.22 -25.77 -5.71
CA VAL A 180 -3.40 -26.86 -6.21
C VAL A 180 -2.27 -27.09 -5.22
N HIS A 181 -2.29 -28.25 -4.55
CA HIS A 181 -1.06 -28.80 -3.99
C HIS A 181 -0.16 -29.14 -5.17
N SER A 182 0.97 -28.45 -5.32
CA SER A 182 1.98 -28.82 -6.30
C SER A 182 3.32 -28.98 -5.61
N SER A 183 3.68 -30.25 -5.42
CA SER A 183 5.06 -30.69 -5.27
C SER A 183 5.85 -30.33 -6.54
N ALA A 184 7.06 -29.82 -6.36
CA ALA A 184 8.09 -29.54 -7.38
C ALA A 184 8.07 -28.13 -8.03
N GLY A 185 9.00 -27.30 -7.56
CA GLY A 185 10.16 -26.87 -8.35
C GLY A 185 9.94 -25.95 -9.55
N LYS A 186 10.41 -24.70 -9.37
CA LYS A 186 10.68 -23.62 -10.36
C LYS A 186 9.49 -22.73 -10.72
N THR A 187 9.54 -21.51 -10.21
CA THR A 187 8.79 -20.36 -10.72
C THR A 187 9.80 -19.39 -11.33
N GLU A 188 9.88 -19.34 -12.66
CA GLU A 188 10.51 -18.22 -13.37
C GLU A 188 9.45 -17.14 -13.60
N CYS A 189 9.71 -15.90 -13.16
CA CYS A 189 8.90 -14.75 -13.55
C CYS A 189 9.24 -14.41 -15.00
N LEU A 190 8.36 -14.74 -15.94
CA LEU A 190 8.43 -14.28 -17.33
C LEU A 190 7.70 -12.93 -17.43
N PHE A 191 8.40 -11.94 -17.99
CA PHE A 191 7.85 -10.63 -18.39
C PHE A 191 6.85 -10.76 -19.53
#